data_AF-A0A662LDQ0-F1
#
_entry.id   AF-A0A662LDQ0-F1
#
_cell.length_a   1.000
_cell.length_b   1.000
_cell.length_c   1.000
_cell.angle_alpha   90.00
_cell.angle_beta   90.00
_cell.angle_gamma   90.00
#
_symmetry.space_group_name_H-M   'P 1'
#
loop_
_entity.id
_entity.type
_entity.pdbx_description
1 polymer ?
#
loop_
_entity_poly.entity_id
_entity_poly.type
_entity_poly.pdbx_seq_one_letter_code
_entity_poly.pdbx_strand_id
1 'polypeptide(L)' 'MAVEIPSIEDLLSGYDRSNLVIATICSHSSLQIFNGARKEGFKTLGIGIEDRIK' A
#
# COMPACT_ATOMS: atom_id res chain seq x y z
N MET A 1 -11.27 -26.37 8.24
CA MET A 1 -9.95 -26.18 7.60
C MET A 1 -9.34 -24.92 8.17
N ALA A 2 -8.17 -25.01 8.79
CA ALA A 2 -7.43 -23.81 9.18
C ALA A 2 -6.81 -23.20 7.92
N VAL A 3 -6.93 -21.88 7.75
CA VAL A 3 -6.20 -21.17 6.70
C VAL A 3 -4.81 -20.91 7.24
N GLU A 4 -3.79 -21.52 6.64
CA GLU A 4 -2.40 -21.15 6.93
C GLU A 4 -2.16 -19.75 6.36
N ILE A 5 -1.76 -18.81 7.21
CA ILE A 5 -1.37 -17.48 6.78
C ILE A 5 0.10 -17.56 6.37
N PRO A 6 0.45 -17.27 5.10
CA PRO A 6 1.84 -17.26 4.67
C PRO A 6 2.66 -16.23 5.46
N SER A 7 3.95 -16.49 5.61
CA SER A 7 4.86 -15.49 6.21
C SER A 7 4.94 -14.24 5.32
N ILE A 8 5.45 -13.15 5.89
CA ILE A 8 5.66 -11.92 5.12
C ILE A 8 6.71 -12.16 4.03
N GLU A 9 7.73 -12.95 4.34
CA GLU A 9 8.78 -13.35 3.40
C GLU A 9 8.21 -14.13 2.21
N ASP A 10 7.31 -15.08 2.47
CA ASP A 10 6.65 -15.87 1.42
C ASP A 10 5.79 -14.97 0.53
N LEU A 11 5.03 -14.04 1.12
CA LEU A 11 4.23 -13.06 0.38
C LEU A 11 5.11 -12.17 -0.51
N LEU A 12 6.19 -11.62 0.03
CA LEU A 12 7.09 -10.71 -0.69
C LEU A 12 7.92 -11.42 -1.77
N SER A 13 8.07 -12.75 -1.71
CA SER A 13 8.80 -13.52 -2.71
C SER A 13 8.18 -13.43 -4.12
N GLY A 14 6.86 -13.24 -4.20
CA GLY A 14 6.12 -13.13 -5.47
C GLY A 14 6.00 -11.71 -6.03
N TYR A 15 6.55 -10.69 -5.38
CA TYR A 15 6.37 -9.29 -5.78
C TYR A 15 7.38 -8.88 -6.86
N ASP A 16 6.91 -8.12 -7.86
CA ASP A 16 7.80 -7.38 -8.77
C ASP A 16 8.44 -6.20 -8.04
N ARG A 17 9.69 -6.38 -7.61
CA ARG A 17 10.46 -5.38 -6.87
C ARG A 17 10.79 -4.12 -7.69
N SER A 18 10.68 -4.18 -9.01
CA SER A 18 10.91 -3.03 -9.89
C SER A 18 9.68 -2.11 -10.00
N ASN A 19 8.52 -2.56 -9.53
CA ASN A 19 7.24 -1.88 -9.69
C ASN A 19 6.42 -1.91 -8.39
N LEU A 20 7.03 -1.48 -7.28
CA LEU A 20 6.37 -1.39 -5.99
C LEU A 20 5.44 -0.17 -5.88
N VAL A 21 4.35 -0.32 -5.13
CA VAL A 21 3.35 0.71 -4.85
C VAL A 21 3.23 0.89 -3.35
N ILE A 22 3.28 2.13 -2.86
CA ILE A 22 3.00 2.44 -1.45
C ILE A 22 1.50 2.64 -1.29
N ALA A 23 0.85 1.74 -0.57
CA ALA A 23 -0.58 1.81 -0.27
C ALA A 23 -0.83 2.21 1.18
N THR A 24 -1.83 3.06 1.43
CA THR A 24 -2.30 3.33 2.79
C THR A 24 -3.76 3.76 2.81
N ILE A 25 -4.38 3.70 3.99
CA ILE A 25 -5.73 4.21 4.24
C ILE A 25 -5.69 5.73 4.20
N CYS A 26 -6.61 6.34 3.45
CA CYS A 26 -6.75 7.78 3.29
C CYS A 26 -7.25 8.46 4.58
N SER A 27 -6.33 8.65 5.53
CA SER A 27 -6.54 9.28 6.84
C SER A 27 -5.65 10.52 7.02
N HIS A 28 -5.55 11.05 8.25
CA HIS A 28 -4.88 12.33 8.54
C HIS A 28 -3.41 12.41 8.09
N SER A 29 -2.65 11.31 8.16
CA SER A 29 -1.22 11.28 7.78
C SER A 29 -0.96 10.78 6.36
N SER A 30 -1.99 10.30 5.66
CA SER A 30 -1.86 9.67 4.34
C SER A 30 -1.23 10.58 3.29
N LEU A 31 -1.57 11.87 3.32
CA LEU A 31 -1.02 12.87 2.39
C LEU A 31 0.50 13.04 2.55
N GLN A 32 0.99 13.00 3.78
CA GLN A 32 2.43 13.11 4.06
C GLN A 32 3.17 11.87 3.57
N ILE A 33 2.59 10.68 3.80
CA ILE A 33 3.12 9.40 3.33
C ILE A 33 3.18 9.38 1.79
N PHE A 34 2.10 9.75 1.11
CA PHE A 34 2.07 9.79 -0.35
C PHE A 34 3.01 10.84 -0.94
N ASN A 35 3.14 11.99 -0.29
CA ASN A 35 4.09 13.01 -0.70
C ASN A 35 5.54 12.51 -0.63
N GLY A 36 5.91 11.82 0.46
CA GLY A 36 7.23 11.18 0.58
C GLY A 36 7.45 10.11 -0.48
N ALA A 37 6.51 9.17 -0.62
CA ALA A 37 6.59 8.09 -1.60
C ALA A 37 6.78 8.60 -3.04
N ARG A 38 6.06 9.66 -3.44
CA ARG A 38 6.19 10.26 -4.78
C ARG A 38 7.53 10.95 -5.00
N LYS A 39 8.09 11.60 -3.98
CA LYS A 39 9.42 12.21 -4.07
C LYS A 39 10.52 11.17 -4.29
N GLU A 40 10.34 9.98 -3.73
CA GLU A 40 11.23 8.82 -3.93
C GLU A 40 10.90 8.02 -5.21
N GLY A 41 9.95 8.47 -6.03
CA GLY A 41 9.61 7.83 -7.31
C GLY A 41 8.66 6.64 -7.23
N PHE A 42 8.08 6.33 -6.06
CA PHE A 42 7.09 5.26 -5.93
C PHE A 42 5.71 5.70 -6.42
N LYS A 43 4.97 4.75 -7.00
CA LYS A 43 3.53 4.86 -7.22
C LYS A 43 2.80 4.78 -5.88
N THR A 44 1.60 5.38 -5.78
CA THR A 44 0.80 5.41 -4.54
C THR A 44 -0.61 4.91 -4.77
N LEU A 45 -1.16 4.14 -3.83
CA LEU A 45 -2.56 3.68 -3.84
C LEU A 45 -3.27 4.10 -2.55
N GLY A 46 -4.38 4.82 -2.68
CA GLY A 46 -5.22 5.24 -1.55
C GLY A 46 -6.38 4.28 -1.34
N ILE A 47 -6.54 3.79 -0.11
CA ILE A 47 -7.73 3.04 0.31
C ILE A 47 -8.66 4.00 1.03
N GLY A 48 -9.70 4.44 0.33
CA GLY A 48 -10.78 5.28 0.86
C GLY A 48 -12.02 4.46 1.17
N ILE A 49 -12.87 4.99 2.04
CA ILE A 49 -14.26 4.50 2.19
C ILE A 49 -15.17 5.31 1.26
N GLU A 50 -16.12 4.63 0.63
CA GLU A 50 -17.04 5.20 -0.37
C GLU A 50 -17.74 6.47 0.13
N ASP A 51 -18.20 6.48 1.39
CA ASP A 51 -18.87 7.64 2.03
C ASP A 51 -18.01 8.91 2.15
N ARG A 52 -16.71 8.83 1.84
CA ARG A 52 -15.77 9.96 1.86
C ARG A 52 -15.21 10.30 0.48
N ILE A 53 -15.65 9.61 -0.56
CA ILE A 53 -15.34 9.93 -1.95
C ILE A 53 -16.48 10.81 -2.47
N LYS A 54 -16.22 12.11 -2.62
CA LYS A 54 -17.16 13.06 -3.22
C LYS A 54 -17.18 12.94 -4.73
#